data_AF-A0A0B1S213-F1
#
_entry.id   AF-A0A0B1S213-F1
#
_cell.length_a   1.000
_cell.length_b   1.000
_cell.length_c   1.000
_cell.angle_alpha   90.00
_cell.angle_beta   90.00
_cell.angle_gamma   90.00
#
_symmetry.space_group_name_H-M   'P 1'
#
loop_
_entity.id
_entity.type
_entity.pdbx_description
1 polymer ?
#
loop_
_entity_poly.entity_id
_entity_poly.type
_entity_poly.pdbx_seq_one_letter_code
_entity_poly.pdbx_strand_id
1 'polypeptide(L)' 'MFVQLFVVLLVLNVFTYEAVAQVDEQPCKDQLQTKYCESAKSKGLCNGPKTAGLMKRRCAKTCEYCKA' A
#
# COMPACT_ATOMS: atom_id res chain seq x y z
N MET A 1 0.97 13.39 -41.03
CA MET A 1 -0.04 12.61 -40.26
C MET A 1 0.60 11.68 -39.23
N PHE A 2 1.56 10.83 -39.58
CA PHE A 2 2.22 9.91 -38.61
C PHE A 2 3.01 10.63 -37.50
N VAL A 3 3.69 11.73 -37.82
CA VAL A 3 4.46 12.50 -36.83
C VAL A 3 3.58 13.03 -35.69
N GLN A 4 2.35 13.45 -36.00
CA GLN A 4 1.42 13.95 -34.99
C GLN A 4 0.93 12.83 -34.06
N LEU A 5 0.69 11.62 -34.59
CA LEU A 5 0.34 10.45 -33.78
C LEU A 5 1.45 10.06 -32.81
N PHE A 6 2.72 10.11 -33.26
CA PHE A 6 3.87 9.86 -32.39
C PHE A 6 4.00 10.89 -31.28
N VAL A 7 3.79 12.18 -31.57
CA VAL A 7 3.82 13.24 -30.57
C VAL A 7 2.73 13.04 -29.52
N VAL A 8 1.50 12.69 -29.93
CA VAL A 8 0.39 12.42 -28.99
C VAL A 8 0.69 11.23 -28.09
N LEU A 9 1.24 10.14 -28.63
CA LEU A 9 1.65 8.97 -27.83
C LEU A 9 2.74 9.31 -26.80
N LEU A 10 3.74 10.10 -27.18
CA LEU A 10 4.81 10.51 -26.27
C LEU A 10 4.27 11.39 -25.13
N VAL A 11 3.36 12.31 -25.45
CA VAL A 11 2.71 13.18 -24.46
C VAL A 11 1.84 12.38 -23.49
N LEU A 12 1.10 11.36 -23.96
CA LEU A 12 0.31 10.48 -23.09
C LEU A 12 1.20 9.64 -22.16
N ASN A 13 2.32 9.10 -22.65
CA ASN A 13 3.29 8.39 -21.81
C ASN A 13 3.90 9.31 -20.73
N VAL A 14 4.12 10.58 -21.06
CA VAL A 14 4.59 11.62 -20.13
C VAL A 14 3.57 11.85 -19.01
N PHE A 15 2.29 12.05 -19.32
CA PHE A 15 1.30 12.26 -18.26
C PHE A 15 1.02 11.00 -17.43
N THR A 16 1.24 9.80 -17.96
CA THR A 16 1.03 8.57 -17.22
C THR A 16 2.15 8.20 -16.25
N TYR A 17 3.39 8.68 -16.42
CA TYR A 17 4.50 8.31 -15.52
C TYR A 17 4.29 8.81 -14.08
N GLU A 18 3.68 9.99 -13.90
CA GLU A 18 3.43 10.55 -12.55
C GLU A 18 2.33 9.80 -11.81
N ALA A 19 1.40 9.18 -12.55
CA ALA A 19 0.31 8.41 -11.97
C ALA A 19 0.74 7.00 -11.52
N VAL A 20 1.70 6.37 -12.21
CA VAL A 20 2.21 5.03 -11.83
C VAL A 20 3.29 5.08 -10.76
N ALA A 21 4.03 6.19 -10.64
CA ALA A 21 5.03 6.36 -9.58
C ALA A 21 4.42 6.48 -8.16
N GLN A 22 3.10 6.61 -8.05
CA GLN A 22 2.36 6.68 -6.77
C GLN A 22 1.78 5.31 -6.34
N VAL A 23 2.04 4.23 -7.09
CA VAL A 23 1.48 2.89 -6.81
C VAL A 23 2.28 2.10 -5.79
N ASP A 24 3.54 2.46 -5.57
CA ASP A 24 4.33 1.93 -4.47
C ASP A 24 4.19 2.83 -3.24
N GLU A 25 3.95 2.19 -2.10
CA GLU A 25 3.92 2.80 -0.77
C GLU A 25 2.58 3.42 -0.34
N GLN A 26 1.57 2.56 -0.18
CA GLN A 26 0.71 2.73 0.98
C GLN A 26 1.64 2.87 2.19
N PRO A 27 1.65 4.02 2.91
CA PRO A 27 2.62 4.24 3.97
C PRO A 27 2.48 3.10 4.97
N CYS A 28 3.58 2.35 5.15
CA CYS A 28 3.61 1.20 6.03
C CYS A 28 3.47 1.68 7.49
N LYS A 29 2.22 1.87 7.90
CA LYS A 29 1.87 2.47 9.18
C LYS A 29 0.61 1.81 9.71
N ASP A 30 0.57 1.66 11.03
CA ASP A 30 -0.64 1.22 11.70
C ASP A 30 -1.71 2.33 11.58
N GLN A 31 -2.86 1.99 11.02
CA GLN A 31 -4.03 2.88 11.01
C GLN A 31 -4.67 2.97 12.40
N LEU A 32 -4.50 1.93 13.22
CA LEU A 32 -5.03 1.88 14.56
C LEU A 32 -4.03 2.39 15.59
N GLN A 33 -4.55 2.73 16.77
CA GLN A 33 -3.73 3.15 17.90
C GLN A 33 -2.74 2.03 18.29
N THR A 34 -1.49 2.39 18.53
CA THR A 34 -0.39 1.44 18.78
C THR A 34 -0.73 0.44 19.89
N LYS A 35 -1.36 0.89 20.97
CA LYS A 35 -1.82 0.03 22.08
C LYS A 35 -2.73 -1.12 21.63
N TYR A 36 -3.61 -0.87 20.67
CA TYR A 36 -4.51 -1.91 20.16
C TYR A 36 -3.75 -2.91 19.29
N CYS A 37 -2.87 -2.42 18.41
CA CYS A 37 -2.07 -3.29 17.56
C CYS A 37 -1.09 -4.15 18.37
N GLU A 38 -0.47 -3.59 19.42
CA GLU A 38 0.34 -4.35 20.38
C GLU A 38 -0.48 -5.39 21.13
N SER A 39 -1.67 -5.02 21.64
CA SER A 39 -2.57 -5.98 22.29
C SER A 39 -2.99 -7.10 21.34
N ALA A 40 -3.25 -6.77 20.07
CA ALA A 40 -3.60 -7.73 19.04
C ALA A 40 -2.43 -8.67 18.69
N LYS A 41 -1.20 -8.14 18.63
CA LYS A 41 0.02 -8.93 18.46
C LYS A 41 0.20 -9.91 19.61
N SER A 42 0.09 -9.43 20.86
CA SER A 42 0.20 -10.27 22.07
C SER A 42 -0.89 -11.34 22.17
N LYS A 43 -2.07 -11.09 21.58
CA LYS A 43 -3.17 -12.07 21.50
C LYS A 43 -3.06 -13.02 20.30
N GLY A 44 -2.01 -12.92 19.48
CA GLY A 44 -1.82 -13.76 18.30
C GLY A 44 -2.78 -13.44 17.14
N LEU A 45 -3.46 -12.30 17.17
CA LEU A 45 -4.45 -11.92 16.15
C LEU A 45 -3.82 -11.57 14.80
N CYS A 46 -2.51 -11.28 14.77
CA CYS A 46 -1.77 -11.12 13.53
C CYS A 46 -1.94 -12.39 12.67
N ASN A 47 -1.75 -13.59 13.21
CA ASN A 47 -1.76 -14.85 12.45
C ASN A 47 -3.12 -15.57 12.44
N GLY A 48 -4.17 -14.95 12.99
CA GLY A 48 -5.50 -15.58 13.06
C GLY A 48 -6.15 -15.68 11.68
N PRO A 49 -6.79 -16.80 11.30
CA PRO A 49 -7.36 -17.00 9.96
C PRO A 49 -8.46 -15.99 9.62
N LYS A 50 -9.19 -15.49 10.63
CA LYS A 50 -10.23 -14.46 10.47
C LYS A 50 -9.72 -13.04 10.68
N THR A 51 -8.62 -12.87 11.42
CA THR A 51 -8.14 -11.55 11.85
C THR A 51 -6.92 -11.06 11.08
N ALA A 52 -6.18 -11.95 10.41
CA ALA A 52 -5.02 -11.62 9.61
C ALA A 52 -5.36 -10.61 8.51
N GLY A 53 -6.50 -10.77 7.81
CA GLY A 53 -6.94 -9.82 6.79
C GLY A 53 -7.22 -8.42 7.36
N LEU A 54 -7.79 -8.35 8.57
CA LEU A 54 -8.07 -7.08 9.25
C LEU A 54 -6.78 -6.44 9.79
N MET A 55 -5.87 -7.24 10.33
CA MET A 55 -4.57 -6.80 10.86
C MET A 55 -3.65 -6.32 9.74
N LYS A 56 -3.68 -6.94 8.56
CA LYS A 56 -2.92 -6.49 7.39
C LYS A 56 -3.30 -5.09 6.92
N ARG A 57 -4.53 -4.64 7.16
CA ARG A 57 -4.97 -3.27 6.85
C ARG A 57 -4.79 -2.30 8.01
N ARG A 58 -5.06 -2.74 9.24
CA ARG A 58 -5.11 -1.85 10.42
C ARG A 58 -3.82 -1.76 11.21
N CYS A 59 -3.08 -2.87 11.29
CA CYS A 59 -1.87 -3.04 12.11
C CYS A 59 -0.73 -3.60 11.25
N ALA A 60 -0.61 -3.11 10.01
CA ALA A 60 0.30 -3.65 9.01
C ALA A 60 1.77 -3.56 9.45
N LYS A 61 2.13 -2.48 10.16
CA LYS A 61 3.49 -2.27 10.66
C LYS A 61 3.76 -3.12 11.90
N THR A 62 2.84 -3.12 12.88
CA THR A 62 2.99 -3.90 14.12
C THR A 62 3.04 -5.41 13.86
N CYS A 63 2.21 -5.90 12.93
CA CYS A 63 2.20 -7.31 12.50
C CYS A 63 3.18 -7.61 11.36
N GLU A 64 4.07 -6.67 11.01
CA GLU A 64 5.18 -6.87 10.06
C GLU A 64 4.72 -7.32 8.66
N TYR A 65 3.51 -6.93 8.27
CA TYR A 65 2.91 -7.22 6.96
C TYR A 65 3.41 -6.32 5.83
N CYS A 66 3.98 -5.18 6.19
CA CYS A 66 4.66 -4.28 5.27
C CYS A 66 6.06 -4.03 5.83
N LYS A 67 7.02 -3.85 4.93
CA LYS A 67 8.34 -3.31 5.24
C LYS A 67 8.33 -1.88 4.72
N ALA A 68 8.57 -0.93 5.62
CA ALA A 68 8.90 0.44 5.24
C ALA A 68 10.36 0.46 4.73
#